data_AF-A0A6N3V0Q3-F1
#
_entry.id   AF-A0A6N3V0Q3-F1
#
_cell.length_a   1.000
_cell.length_b   1.000
_cell.length_c   1.000
_cell.angle_alpha   90.00
_cell.angle_beta   90.00
_cell.angle_gamma   90.00
#
_symmetry.space_group_name_H-M   'P 1'
#
loop_
_entity.id
_entity.type
_entity.pdbx_description
1 polymer ?
#
loop_
_entity_poly.entity_id
_entity_poly.type
_entity_poly.pdbx_seq_one_letter_code
_entity_poly.pdbx_strand_id
1 'polypeptide(L)'
;MSAKAIITGIIALMLMGCPYSGHAQRPTKDKEKARQWQSMENGPWDFAPDWYYFLLHKKYSGAEMYWKWAGFQSGFRVRFKEHKSNVKRIMPTRVTAEETQRQKIKKVEEERQKMEELYQEELLREADRNVDLMFPSYKDEFNRMQDCITDGLLYCMQKSKGKLQYQVDELSRQNEILCADIAYIHKMGVGYGLENAKRQKAYEEARQKMEELVKRTANLCAVASTHY
;
A
#
# COMPACT_ATOMS: atom_id res chain seq x y z
N MET A 1 -66.97 33.54 15.24
CA MET A 1 -66.14 32.43 14.73
C MET A 1 -67.05 31.27 14.36
N SER A 2 -66.84 30.60 13.22
CA SER A 2 -67.67 29.47 12.78
C SER A 2 -67.51 28.27 13.70
N ALA A 3 -68.61 27.56 14.02
CA ALA A 3 -68.60 26.38 14.89
C ALA A 3 -67.59 25.30 14.41
N LYS A 4 -67.37 25.20 13.11
CA LYS A 4 -66.37 24.30 12.52
C LYS A 4 -64.94 24.66 12.92
N ALA A 5 -64.62 25.95 13.05
CA ALA A 5 -63.29 26.43 13.44
C ALA A 5 -63.00 26.19 14.94
N ILE A 6 -64.06 26.19 15.77
CA ILE A 6 -63.95 25.88 17.20
C ILE A 6 -63.74 24.37 17.39
N ILE A 7 -64.48 23.53 16.67
CA ILE A 7 -64.35 22.07 16.74
C ILE A 7 -62.97 21.61 16.24
N THR A 8 -62.47 22.17 15.13
CA THR A 8 -61.10 21.86 14.66
C THR A 8 -60.03 22.34 15.63
N GLY A 9 -60.22 23.50 16.27
CA GLY A 9 -59.34 23.99 17.32
C GLY A 9 -59.28 23.06 18.53
N ILE A 10 -60.42 22.51 18.97
CA ILE A 10 -60.51 21.58 20.10
C ILE A 10 -59.84 20.23 19.76
N ILE A 11 -60.03 19.71 18.55
CA ILE A 11 -59.42 18.45 18.11
C ILE A 11 -57.89 18.60 18.00
N ALA A 12 -57.41 19.74 17.47
CA ALA A 12 -55.98 20.04 17.40
C ALA A 12 -55.35 20.19 18.80
N LEU A 13 -56.07 20.78 19.75
CA LEU A 13 -55.63 20.91 21.14
C LEU A 13 -55.56 19.55 21.86
N MET A 14 -56.53 18.65 21.61
CA MET A 14 -56.51 17.28 22.15
C MET A 14 -55.36 16.44 21.59
N LEU A 15 -55.02 16.60 20.31
CA LEU A 15 -53.88 15.92 19.69
C LEU A 15 -52.53 16.43 20.21
N MET A 16 -52.43 17.70 20.59
CA MET A 16 -51.20 18.27 21.19
C MET A 16 -51.08 18.01 22.71
N GLY A 17 -52.15 17.59 23.38
CA GLY A 17 -52.18 17.32 24.83
C GLY A 17 -51.82 15.90 25.25
N CYS A 18 -51.68 14.96 24.31
CA CYS A 18 -51.23 13.59 24.60
C CYS A 18 -49.70 13.54 24.56
N PRO A 19 -48.98 13.49 25.70
CA PRO A 19 -47.56 13.21 25.67
C PRO A 19 -47.38 11.81 25.07
N TYR A 20 -46.90 11.74 23.82
CA TYR A 20 -46.32 10.52 23.28
C TYR A 20 -45.04 10.24 24.08
N SER A 21 -45.18 9.62 25.24
CA SER A 21 -44.08 9.04 25.98
C SER A 21 -43.62 7.79 25.23
N GLY A 22 -42.92 8.01 24.12
CA GLY A 22 -42.12 6.99 23.48
C GLY A 22 -41.08 6.54 24.50
N HIS A 23 -41.27 5.35 25.05
CA HIS A 23 -40.21 4.71 25.81
C HIS A 23 -39.09 4.45 24.81
N ALA A 24 -38.07 5.31 24.82
CA ALA A 24 -36.80 5.02 24.16
C ALA A 24 -36.42 3.58 24.55
N GLN A 25 -36.09 2.75 23.56
CA GLN A 25 -35.83 1.32 23.75
C GLN A 25 -34.71 1.16 24.80
N ARG A 26 -35.10 0.96 26.05
CA ARG A 26 -34.16 0.62 27.12
C ARG A 26 -33.70 -0.80 26.83
N PRO A 27 -32.39 -1.11 26.91
CA PRO A 27 -31.92 -2.47 26.75
C PRO A 27 -32.55 -3.33 27.86
N THR A 28 -33.55 -4.12 27.49
CA THR A 28 -34.21 -5.08 28.38
C THR A 28 -33.46 -6.40 28.31
N LYS A 29 -32.86 -6.81 29.44
CA LYS A 29 -32.16 -8.09 29.55
C LYS A 29 -33.17 -9.21 29.75
N ASP A 30 -33.63 -9.81 28.66
CA ASP A 30 -34.45 -11.01 28.68
C ASP A 30 -33.56 -12.24 28.97
N LYS A 31 -33.84 -12.90 30.11
CA LYS A 31 -33.10 -14.08 30.57
C LYS A 31 -33.29 -15.27 29.64
N GLU A 32 -34.49 -15.44 29.08
CA GLU A 32 -34.79 -16.57 28.21
C GLU A 32 -34.15 -16.41 26.84
N LYS A 33 -34.08 -15.18 26.32
CA LYS A 33 -33.26 -14.89 25.13
C LYS A 33 -31.79 -15.17 25.42
N ALA A 34 -31.24 -14.70 26.53
CA ALA A 34 -29.85 -14.98 26.88
C ALA A 34 -29.56 -16.50 26.94
N ARG A 35 -30.46 -17.29 27.54
CA ARG A 35 -30.38 -18.77 27.55
C ARG A 35 -30.46 -19.37 26.15
N GLN A 36 -31.33 -18.85 25.29
CA GLN A 36 -31.42 -19.26 23.89
C GLN A 36 -30.09 -19.03 23.15
N TRP A 37 -29.51 -17.84 23.26
CA TRP A 37 -28.20 -17.52 22.67
C TRP A 37 -27.09 -18.42 23.23
N GLN A 38 -27.06 -18.63 24.55
CA GLN A 38 -26.10 -19.51 25.20
C GLN A 38 -26.22 -20.96 24.71
N SER A 39 -27.46 -21.44 24.47
CA SER A 39 -27.74 -22.77 23.92
C SER A 39 -27.22 -22.94 22.49
N MET A 40 -27.35 -21.88 21.68
CA MET A 40 -26.82 -21.86 20.31
C MET A 40 -25.28 -21.83 20.25
N GLU A 41 -24.62 -21.41 21.32
CA GLU A 41 -23.16 -21.47 21.44
C GLU A 41 -22.71 -22.84 21.96
N ASN A 42 -22.76 -23.06 23.27
CA ASN A 42 -22.27 -24.29 23.91
C ASN A 42 -23.14 -24.78 25.09
N GLY A 43 -24.16 -24.01 25.50
CA GLY A 43 -24.98 -24.28 26.66
C GLY A 43 -26.01 -25.42 26.51
N PRO A 44 -26.69 -25.79 27.60
CA PRO A 44 -27.83 -26.71 27.54
C PRO A 44 -29.00 -26.06 26.81
N TRP A 45 -29.74 -26.83 26.01
CA TRP A 45 -30.97 -26.38 25.33
C TRP A 45 -32.14 -26.21 26.31
N ASP A 46 -32.04 -25.18 27.15
CA ASP A 46 -32.96 -24.90 28.27
C ASP A 46 -33.41 -23.44 28.25
N PHE A 47 -34.46 -23.15 27.48
CA PHE A 47 -35.10 -21.85 27.40
C PHE A 47 -36.61 -21.98 27.18
N ALA A 48 -37.36 -20.99 27.69
CA ALA A 48 -38.80 -20.88 27.58
C ALA A 48 -39.22 -19.76 26.62
N PRO A 49 -40.45 -19.78 26.06
CA PRO A 49 -41.42 -20.86 26.14
C PRO A 49 -41.07 -22.02 25.20
N ASP A 50 -40.92 -23.22 25.76
CA ASP A 50 -40.54 -24.46 25.08
C ASP A 50 -41.69 -25.03 24.21
N TRP A 51 -42.93 -24.90 24.67
CA TRP A 51 -44.14 -25.30 23.92
C TRP A 51 -44.32 -24.58 22.58
N TYR A 52 -43.92 -23.31 22.49
CA TYR A 52 -43.99 -22.52 21.26
C TYR A 52 -43.24 -23.21 20.10
N TYR A 53 -42.06 -23.75 20.40
CA TYR A 53 -41.23 -24.43 19.40
C TYR A 53 -41.79 -25.81 19.02
N PHE A 54 -42.41 -26.52 19.96
CA PHE A 54 -43.09 -27.78 19.67
C PHE A 54 -44.35 -27.60 18.82
N LEU A 55 -45.12 -26.53 19.02
CA LEU A 55 -46.37 -26.30 18.29
C LEU A 55 -46.13 -25.69 16.91
N LEU A 56 -45.26 -24.69 16.79
CA LEU A 56 -45.10 -23.92 15.55
C LEU A 56 -43.83 -24.28 14.76
N HIS A 57 -42.77 -24.74 15.42
CA HIS A 57 -41.44 -24.90 14.81
C HIS A 57 -40.87 -26.31 14.90
N LYS A 58 -41.73 -27.32 15.09
CA LYS A 58 -41.34 -28.71 15.31
C LYS A 58 -40.48 -29.29 14.19
N LYS A 59 -40.71 -28.85 12.96
CA LYS A 59 -40.05 -29.37 11.74
C LYS A 59 -38.54 -29.11 11.71
N TYR A 60 -38.04 -28.09 12.42
CA TYR A 60 -36.62 -27.70 12.34
C TYR A 60 -35.96 -27.42 13.69
N SER A 61 -36.73 -27.19 14.76
CA SER A 61 -36.20 -26.88 16.10
C SER A 61 -35.68 -28.11 16.87
N GLY A 62 -36.07 -29.32 16.47
CA GLY A 62 -35.76 -30.55 17.22
C GLY A 62 -36.54 -30.69 18.54
N ALA A 63 -37.62 -29.93 18.73
CA ALA A 63 -38.49 -30.01 19.91
C ALA A 63 -39.28 -31.34 19.95
N GLU A 64 -39.16 -32.08 21.05
CA GLU A 64 -39.87 -33.33 21.30
C GLU A 64 -40.59 -33.25 22.65
N MET A 65 -41.90 -33.49 22.64
CA MET A 65 -42.69 -33.61 23.86
C MET A 65 -42.48 -35.01 24.45
N TYR A 66 -42.23 -35.09 25.75
CA TYR A 66 -42.08 -36.33 26.49
C TYR A 66 -42.80 -36.25 27.84
N TRP A 67 -43.20 -37.40 28.34
CA TRP A 67 -43.78 -37.51 29.68
C TRP A 67 -42.65 -37.55 30.72
N LYS A 68 -42.66 -36.62 31.68
CA LYS A 68 -41.74 -36.64 32.81
C LYS A 68 -42.47 -37.12 34.06
N TRP A 69 -42.05 -38.26 34.59
CA TRP A 69 -42.54 -38.78 35.86
C TRP A 69 -41.97 -37.97 37.04
N ALA A 70 -42.85 -37.40 37.87
CA ALA A 70 -42.49 -36.64 39.07
C ALA A 70 -43.65 -36.63 40.09
N GLY A 71 -44.26 -37.80 40.35
CA GLY A 71 -45.42 -37.92 41.26
C GLY A 71 -46.61 -37.07 40.81
N PHE A 72 -47.21 -36.29 41.72
CA PHE A 72 -48.31 -35.36 41.43
C PHE A 72 -47.91 -34.19 40.52
N GLN A 73 -46.62 -33.98 40.24
CA GLN A 73 -46.09 -32.99 39.29
C GLN A 73 -45.67 -33.63 37.96
N SER A 74 -46.15 -34.85 37.68
CA SER A 74 -45.96 -35.51 36.39
C SER A 74 -46.71 -34.77 35.30
N GLY A 75 -46.09 -34.68 34.12
CA GLY A 75 -46.67 -33.95 33.01
C GLY A 75 -45.83 -33.99 31.75
N PHE A 76 -46.43 -33.51 30.67
CA PHE A 76 -45.75 -33.31 29.40
C PHE A 76 -44.77 -32.14 29.51
N ARG A 77 -43.52 -32.38 29.07
CA ARG A 77 -42.49 -31.35 28.95
C ARG A 77 -41.89 -31.43 27.56
N VAL A 78 -41.38 -30.31 27.06
CA VAL A 78 -40.67 -30.26 25.80
C VAL A 78 -39.16 -30.33 26.08
N ARG A 79 -38.43 -31.12 25.30
CA ARG A 79 -36.97 -31.11 25.26
C ARG A 79 -36.51 -30.92 23.83
N PHE A 80 -35.36 -30.28 23.66
CA PHE A 80 -34.75 -30.11 22.35
C PHE A 80 -33.67 -31.18 22.12
N LYS A 81 -33.76 -31.85 20.98
CA LYS A 81 -32.75 -32.82 20.52
C LYS A 81 -32.01 -32.25 19.32
N GLU A 82 -30.74 -31.93 19.50
CA GLU A 82 -29.92 -31.27 18.49
C GLU A 82 -29.81 -32.08 17.18
N HIS A 83 -29.68 -33.41 17.24
CA HIS A 83 -29.64 -34.26 16.04
C HIS A 83 -30.94 -34.27 15.23
N LYS A 84 -32.09 -33.88 15.82
CA LYS A 84 -33.37 -33.70 15.13
C LYS A 84 -33.60 -32.26 14.69
N SER A 85 -32.71 -31.34 15.07
CA SER A 85 -32.79 -29.95 14.69
C SER A 85 -32.00 -29.70 13.41
N ASN A 86 -32.54 -28.87 12.52
CA ASN A 86 -31.80 -28.37 11.36
C ASN A 86 -30.92 -27.17 11.77
N VAL A 87 -31.28 -26.50 12.87
CA VAL A 87 -30.56 -25.36 13.44
C VAL A 87 -29.54 -25.88 14.45
N LYS A 88 -28.32 -26.14 13.97
CA LYS A 88 -27.18 -26.59 14.79
C LYS A 88 -26.56 -25.43 15.57
N ARG A 89 -25.68 -25.75 16.53
CA ARG A 89 -24.85 -24.75 17.23
C ARG A 89 -23.99 -23.93 16.26
N ILE A 90 -23.82 -22.66 16.58
CA ILE A 90 -23.02 -21.69 15.80
C ILE A 90 -21.53 -21.80 16.13
N MET A 91 -21.17 -22.30 17.32
CA MET A 91 -19.79 -22.33 17.80
C MET A 91 -18.81 -23.03 16.84
N PRO A 92 -19.10 -24.21 16.27
CA PRO A 92 -18.20 -24.86 15.31
C PRO A 92 -17.91 -23.97 14.10
N THR A 93 -18.93 -23.29 13.55
CA THR A 93 -18.77 -22.38 12.42
C THR A 93 -17.97 -21.12 12.78
N ARG A 94 -18.09 -20.62 14.02
CA ARG A 94 -17.27 -19.49 14.48
C ARG A 94 -15.81 -19.88 14.65
N VAL A 95 -15.54 -21.04 15.26
CA VAL A 95 -14.17 -21.54 15.45
C VAL A 95 -13.49 -21.75 14.10
N THR A 96 -14.16 -22.37 13.13
CA THR A 96 -13.59 -22.54 11.79
C THR A 96 -13.40 -21.20 11.06
N ALA A 97 -14.33 -20.26 11.19
CA ALA A 97 -14.17 -18.92 10.63
C ALA A 97 -12.99 -18.16 11.27
N GLU A 98 -12.83 -18.25 12.58
CA GLU A 98 -11.72 -17.63 13.31
C GLU A 98 -10.38 -18.26 12.92
N GLU A 99 -10.29 -19.58 12.85
CA GLU A 99 -9.09 -20.29 12.41
C GLU A 99 -8.72 -19.95 10.96
N THR A 100 -9.69 -19.92 10.05
CA THR A 100 -9.44 -19.51 8.65
C THR A 100 -8.99 -18.05 8.56
N GLN A 101 -9.54 -17.15 9.37
CA GLN A 101 -9.09 -15.77 9.45
C GLN A 101 -7.66 -15.67 9.99
N ARG A 102 -7.32 -16.42 11.05
CA ARG A 102 -5.95 -16.49 11.59
C ARG A 102 -4.97 -17.01 10.53
N GLN A 103 -5.34 -18.02 9.75
CA GLN A 103 -4.51 -18.51 8.64
C GLN A 103 -4.30 -17.46 7.55
N LYS A 104 -5.34 -16.68 7.20
CA LYS A 104 -5.22 -15.58 6.24
C LYS A 104 -4.29 -14.49 6.75
N ILE A 105 -4.43 -14.09 8.02
CA ILE A 105 -3.58 -13.08 8.66
C ILE A 105 -2.12 -13.55 8.65
N LYS A 106 -1.84 -14.79 9.06
CA LYS A 106 -0.49 -15.36 9.03
C LYS A 106 0.15 -15.30 7.64
N LYS A 107 -0.60 -15.69 6.59
CA LYS A 107 -0.12 -15.60 5.20
C LYS A 107 0.20 -14.16 4.79
N VAL A 108 -0.66 -13.21 5.15
CA VAL A 108 -0.44 -11.78 4.86
C VAL A 108 0.79 -11.25 5.61
N GLU A 109 1.00 -11.68 6.87
CA GLU A 109 2.18 -11.31 7.65
C GLU A 109 3.47 -11.87 7.02
N GLU A 110 3.48 -13.13 6.59
CA GLU A 110 4.60 -13.74 5.87
C GLU A 110 4.91 -13.02 4.54
N GLU A 111 3.88 -12.65 3.77
CA GLU A 111 4.04 -11.86 2.54
C GLU A 111 4.57 -10.46 2.84
N ARG A 112 4.08 -9.83 3.92
CA ARG A 112 4.54 -8.51 4.36
C ARG A 112 6.02 -8.52 4.73
N GLN A 113 6.49 -9.54 5.46
CA GLN A 113 7.91 -9.68 5.81
C GLN A 113 8.80 -9.74 4.56
N LYS A 114 8.41 -10.54 3.56
CA LYS A 114 9.13 -10.62 2.27
C LYS A 114 9.10 -9.31 1.51
N MET A 115 7.96 -8.62 1.50
CA MET A 115 7.86 -7.30 0.86
C MET A 115 8.67 -6.23 1.59
N GLU A 116 8.78 -6.32 2.92
CA GLU A 116 9.52 -5.36 3.73
C GLU A 116 11.02 -5.43 3.45
N GLU A 117 11.59 -6.64 3.32
CA GLU A 117 12.98 -6.82 2.89
C GLU A 117 13.24 -6.19 1.51
N LEU A 118 12.38 -6.51 0.53
CA LEU A 118 12.48 -5.93 -0.82
C LEU A 118 12.32 -4.41 -0.82
N TYR A 119 11.43 -3.88 0.02
CA TYR A 119 11.21 -2.45 0.18
C TYR A 119 12.43 -1.76 0.79
N GLN A 120 13.05 -2.35 1.81
CA GLN A 120 14.29 -1.84 2.39
C GLN A 120 15.43 -1.82 1.38
N GLU A 121 15.58 -2.87 0.55
CA GLU A 121 16.57 -2.89 -0.53
C GLU A 121 16.33 -1.80 -1.57
N GLU A 122 15.09 -1.61 -2.04
CA GLU A 122 14.79 -0.57 -3.02
C GLU A 122 14.98 0.83 -2.43
N LEU A 123 14.64 1.06 -1.16
CA LEU A 123 14.95 2.32 -0.47
C LEU A 123 16.45 2.63 -0.46
N LEU A 124 17.29 1.63 -0.17
CA LEU A 124 18.75 1.80 -0.20
C LEU A 124 19.26 2.08 -1.61
N ARG A 125 18.73 1.39 -2.62
CA ARG A 125 19.09 1.66 -4.03
C ARG A 125 18.62 3.04 -4.48
N GLU A 126 17.45 3.49 -4.05
CA GLU A 126 16.97 4.85 -4.31
C GLU A 126 17.88 5.90 -3.68
N ALA A 127 18.30 5.69 -2.42
CA ALA A 127 19.24 6.57 -1.75
C ALA A 127 20.59 6.64 -2.49
N ASP A 128 21.14 5.50 -2.93
CA ASP A 128 22.39 5.45 -3.71
C ASP A 128 22.25 6.16 -5.06
N ARG A 129 21.13 5.96 -5.76
CA ARG A 129 20.81 6.62 -7.04
C ARG A 129 20.69 8.15 -6.91
N ASN A 130 20.23 8.64 -5.75
CA ASN A 130 19.96 10.05 -5.49
C ASN A 130 21.19 10.90 -5.18
N VAL A 131 22.34 10.29 -4.88
CA VAL A 131 23.60 11.00 -4.60
C VAL A 131 24.72 10.47 -5.48
N ASP A 132 25.39 11.36 -6.21
CA ASP A 132 26.58 11.00 -6.98
C ASP A 132 27.81 11.10 -6.11
N LEU A 133 28.24 9.96 -5.59
CA LEU A 133 29.44 9.84 -4.76
C LEU A 133 30.72 9.78 -5.60
N MET A 134 30.60 9.50 -6.90
CA MET A 134 31.75 9.23 -7.77
C MET A 134 32.26 10.50 -8.45
N PHE A 135 31.39 11.42 -8.87
CA PHE A 135 31.83 12.63 -9.59
C PHE A 135 32.94 13.44 -8.90
N PRO A 136 32.95 13.63 -7.57
CA PRO A 136 34.03 14.36 -6.91
C PRO A 136 35.43 13.79 -7.17
N SER A 137 35.60 12.48 -7.35
CA SER A 137 36.92 11.90 -7.64
C SER A 137 37.40 12.14 -9.06
N TYR A 138 36.49 12.39 -10.01
CA TYR A 138 36.81 12.61 -11.43
C TYR A 138 36.79 14.08 -11.84
N LYS A 139 36.11 14.93 -11.06
CA LYS A 139 35.87 16.36 -11.37
C LYS A 139 37.15 17.10 -11.76
N ASP A 140 38.20 16.99 -10.95
CA ASP A 140 39.44 17.74 -11.17
C ASP A 140 40.19 17.24 -12.41
N GLU A 141 40.14 15.93 -12.68
CA GLU A 141 40.75 15.34 -13.88
C GLU A 141 40.01 15.76 -15.16
N PHE A 142 38.67 15.74 -15.14
CA PHE A 142 37.87 16.24 -16.26
C PHE A 142 38.12 17.72 -16.53
N ASN A 143 38.13 18.56 -15.48
CA ASN A 143 38.42 19.99 -15.64
C ASN A 143 39.81 20.20 -16.25
N ARG A 144 40.82 19.48 -15.74
CA ARG A 144 42.19 19.57 -16.27
C ARG A 144 42.27 19.16 -17.75
N MET A 145 41.63 18.07 -18.14
CA MET A 145 41.62 17.64 -19.55
C MET A 145 40.88 18.64 -20.43
N GLN A 146 39.75 19.17 -19.95
CA GLN A 146 38.97 20.19 -20.63
C GLN A 146 39.78 21.46 -20.88
N ASP A 147 40.52 21.93 -19.88
CA ASP A 147 41.41 23.09 -19.99
C ASP A 147 42.51 22.81 -21.02
N CYS A 148 43.17 21.64 -20.97
CA CYS A 148 44.18 21.25 -21.96
C CYS A 148 43.65 21.21 -23.39
N ILE A 149 42.44 20.69 -23.59
CA ILE A 149 41.77 20.64 -24.91
C ILE A 149 41.50 22.06 -25.39
N THR A 150 40.93 22.90 -24.54
CA THR A 150 40.52 24.27 -24.89
C THR A 150 41.74 25.12 -25.25
N ASP A 151 42.79 25.09 -24.42
CA ASP A 151 44.04 25.80 -24.67
C ASP A 151 44.75 25.29 -25.93
N GLY A 152 44.77 23.97 -26.14
CA GLY A 152 45.37 23.36 -27.33
C GLY A 152 44.66 23.75 -28.62
N LEU A 153 43.33 23.74 -28.64
CA LEU A 153 42.53 24.15 -29.79
C LEU A 153 42.70 25.65 -30.09
N LEU A 154 42.71 26.49 -29.06
CA LEU A 154 42.98 27.93 -29.20
C LEU A 154 44.37 28.18 -29.79
N TYR A 155 45.40 27.48 -29.29
CA TYR A 155 46.75 27.55 -29.83
C TYR A 155 46.80 27.15 -31.31
N CYS A 156 46.14 26.05 -31.70
CA CYS A 156 46.06 25.62 -33.09
C CYS A 156 45.43 26.68 -34.00
N MET A 157 44.36 27.33 -33.55
CA MET A 157 43.69 28.39 -34.32
C MET A 157 44.57 29.63 -34.50
N GLN A 158 45.20 30.09 -33.42
CA GLN A 158 46.08 31.27 -33.43
C GLN A 158 47.30 31.03 -34.32
N LYS A 159 47.96 29.87 -34.17
CA LYS A 159 49.17 29.54 -34.91
C LYS A 159 48.91 29.32 -36.41
N SER A 160 47.85 28.58 -36.75
CA SER A 160 47.49 28.30 -38.14
C SER A 160 46.83 29.45 -38.89
N LYS A 161 46.53 30.58 -38.21
CA LYS A 161 45.76 31.71 -38.74
C LYS A 161 44.42 31.26 -39.37
N GLY A 162 43.76 30.29 -38.74
CA GLY A 162 42.48 29.72 -39.19
C GLY A 162 42.57 28.65 -40.28
N LYS A 163 43.75 28.25 -40.74
CA LYS A 163 43.88 27.18 -41.76
C LYS A 163 43.49 25.79 -41.26
N LEU A 164 43.53 25.56 -39.94
CA LEU A 164 43.12 24.30 -39.30
C LEU A 164 41.70 24.36 -38.68
N GLN A 165 40.89 25.33 -39.09
CA GLN A 165 39.57 25.56 -38.50
C GLN A 165 38.68 24.31 -38.54
N TYR A 166 38.65 23.59 -39.66
CA TYR A 166 37.84 22.38 -39.78
C TYR A 166 38.20 21.30 -38.74
N GLN A 167 39.50 21.04 -38.51
CA GLN A 167 39.92 20.07 -37.50
C GLN A 167 39.63 20.55 -36.08
N VAL A 168 39.76 21.85 -35.83
CA VAL A 168 39.47 22.45 -34.53
C VAL A 168 37.97 22.35 -34.23
N ASP A 169 37.11 22.71 -35.18
CA ASP A 169 35.65 22.66 -35.02
C ASP A 169 35.17 21.22 -34.77
N GLU A 170 35.75 20.23 -35.45
CA GLU A 170 35.42 18.82 -35.23
C GLU A 170 35.78 18.34 -33.82
N LEU A 171 37.00 18.64 -33.36
CA LEU A 171 37.45 18.29 -32.02
C LEU A 171 36.67 19.04 -30.94
N SER A 172 36.31 20.31 -31.18
CA SER A 172 35.45 21.10 -30.30
C SER A 172 34.09 20.44 -30.14
N ARG A 173 33.45 20.04 -31.25
CA ARG A 173 32.16 19.35 -31.22
C ARG A 173 32.22 18.02 -30.48
N GLN A 174 33.27 17.22 -30.70
CA GLN A 174 33.46 15.97 -29.96
C GLN A 174 33.60 16.22 -28.46
N ASN A 175 34.29 17.31 -28.09
CA ASN A 175 34.45 17.69 -26.69
C ASN A 175 33.13 18.15 -26.05
N GLU A 176 32.33 18.93 -26.76
CA GLU A 176 30.99 19.36 -26.30
C GLU A 176 30.07 18.16 -26.04
N ILE A 177 30.07 17.17 -26.93
CA ILE A 177 29.29 15.94 -26.76
C ILE A 177 29.74 15.19 -25.51
N LEU A 178 31.06 15.01 -25.32
CA LEU A 178 31.61 14.34 -24.14
C LEU A 178 31.28 15.08 -22.83
N CYS A 179 31.34 16.42 -22.83
CA CYS A 179 30.95 17.23 -21.68
C CYS A 179 29.46 17.07 -21.37
N ALA A 180 28.60 17.04 -22.39
CA ALA A 180 27.17 16.81 -22.24
C ALA A 180 26.87 15.41 -21.68
N ASP A 181 27.60 14.38 -22.14
CA ASP A 181 27.50 13.02 -21.63
C ASP A 181 27.92 12.92 -20.15
N ILE A 182 29.04 13.55 -19.76
CA ILE A 182 29.48 13.62 -18.35
C ILE A 182 28.43 14.33 -17.49
N ALA A 183 27.89 15.45 -17.97
CA ALA A 183 26.82 16.17 -17.29
C ALA A 183 25.54 15.32 -17.16
N TYR A 184 25.24 14.47 -18.14
CA TYR A 184 24.12 13.53 -18.09
C TYR A 184 24.34 12.43 -17.04
N ILE A 185 25.56 11.87 -16.94
CA ILE A 185 25.90 10.87 -15.90
C ILE A 185 25.76 11.48 -14.49
N HIS A 186 26.11 12.76 -14.35
CA HIS A 186 26.01 13.50 -13.10
C HIS A 186 24.59 13.97 -12.76
N LYS A 187 23.61 13.85 -13.67
CA LYS A 187 22.23 14.30 -13.36
C LYS A 187 21.64 13.47 -12.22
N MET A 188 21.13 14.19 -11.24
CA MET A 188 20.51 13.65 -10.03
C MET A 188 19.02 13.95 -10.05
N GLY A 189 18.21 13.02 -9.52
CA GLY A 189 16.77 13.22 -9.35
C GLY A 189 15.92 12.06 -9.85
N VAL A 190 14.60 12.23 -9.70
CA VAL A 190 13.60 11.21 -10.02
C VAL A 190 13.68 10.83 -11.50
N GLY A 191 13.96 9.55 -11.77
CA GLY A 191 14.02 9.00 -13.12
C GLY A 191 15.40 8.99 -13.80
N TYR A 192 16.43 9.59 -13.21
CA TYR A 192 17.78 9.69 -13.80
C TYR A 192 18.88 9.06 -12.96
N GLY A 193 18.57 8.58 -11.76
CA GLY A 193 19.56 8.04 -10.84
C GLY A 193 20.16 6.73 -11.35
N LEU A 194 21.40 6.77 -11.81
CA LEU A 194 22.26 5.60 -11.94
C LEU A 194 22.80 5.24 -10.54
N GLU A 195 22.89 3.96 -10.24
CA GLU A 195 23.63 3.49 -9.06
C GLU A 195 25.10 3.92 -9.16
N ASN A 196 25.74 4.20 -8.04
CA ASN A 196 27.11 4.73 -8.02
C ASN A 196 28.11 3.76 -8.67
N ALA A 197 27.89 2.46 -8.54
CA ALA A 197 28.70 1.44 -9.22
C ALA A 197 28.66 1.56 -10.76
N LYS A 198 27.50 1.93 -11.32
CA LYS A 198 27.35 2.16 -12.76
C LYS A 198 27.92 3.53 -13.17
N ARG A 199 27.75 4.55 -12.32
CA ARG A 199 28.38 5.87 -12.53
C ARG A 199 29.88 5.77 -12.61
N GLN A 200 30.52 5.01 -11.71
CA GLN A 200 31.97 4.81 -11.73
C GLN A 200 32.44 4.28 -13.09
N LYS A 201 31.78 3.23 -13.61
CA LYS A 201 32.13 2.67 -14.92
C LYS A 201 31.92 3.68 -16.04
N ALA A 202 30.81 4.42 -16.02
CA ALA A 202 30.51 5.44 -17.02
C ALA A 202 31.52 6.60 -16.99
N TYR A 203 31.94 7.04 -15.80
CA TYR A 203 33.00 8.04 -15.65
C TYR A 203 34.36 7.53 -16.12
N GLU A 204 34.69 6.27 -15.85
CA GLU A 204 35.93 5.67 -16.35
C GLU A 204 35.96 5.60 -17.89
N GLU A 205 34.85 5.23 -18.52
CA GLU A 205 34.70 5.25 -19.97
C GLU A 205 34.79 6.67 -20.54
N ALA A 206 34.16 7.65 -19.89
CA ALA A 206 34.24 9.06 -20.28
C ALA A 206 35.67 9.61 -20.15
N ARG A 207 36.38 9.22 -19.08
CA ARG A 207 37.79 9.56 -18.84
C ARG A 207 38.67 9.07 -19.97
N GLN A 208 38.54 7.80 -20.36
CA GLN A 208 39.30 7.23 -21.48
C GLN A 208 39.04 7.95 -22.81
N LYS A 209 37.78 8.28 -23.11
CA LYS A 209 37.42 9.02 -24.33
C LYS A 209 37.99 10.45 -24.32
N MET A 210 37.95 11.11 -23.17
CA MET A 210 38.50 12.47 -23.02
C MET A 210 40.02 12.47 -23.11
N GLU A 211 40.71 11.47 -22.55
CA GLU A 211 42.15 11.26 -22.73
C GLU A 211 42.53 11.07 -24.21
N GLU A 212 41.71 10.33 -24.98
CA GLU A 212 41.92 10.17 -26.42
C GLU A 212 41.79 11.51 -27.14
N LEU A 213 40.82 12.34 -26.76
CA LEU A 213 40.63 13.66 -27.34
C LEU A 213 41.79 14.62 -26.98
N VAL A 214 42.31 14.56 -25.75
CA VAL A 214 43.55 15.24 -25.35
C VAL A 214 44.73 14.83 -26.22
N LYS A 215 44.89 13.53 -26.53
CA LYS A 215 45.96 13.05 -27.43
C LYS A 215 45.77 13.58 -28.85
N ARG A 216 44.55 13.59 -29.38
CA ARG A 216 44.25 14.12 -30.72
C ARG A 216 44.51 15.62 -30.81
N THR A 217 44.13 16.39 -29.79
CA THR A 217 44.40 17.83 -29.72
C THR A 217 45.89 18.12 -29.60
N ALA A 218 46.64 17.36 -28.81
CA ALA A 218 48.10 17.46 -28.74
C ALA A 218 48.78 17.18 -30.09
N ASN A 219 48.30 16.16 -30.82
CA ASN A 219 48.79 15.87 -32.17
C ASN A 219 48.49 17.02 -33.15
N LEU A 220 47.30 17.63 -33.05
CA LEU A 220 46.95 18.80 -33.86
C LEU A 220 47.84 20.01 -33.51
N CYS A 221 48.15 20.22 -32.23
CA CYS A 221 49.08 21.27 -31.78
C CYS A 221 50.48 21.06 -32.36
N ALA A 222 50.96 19.82 -32.40
CA ALA A 222 52.25 19.49 -33.02
C ALA A 222 52.25 19.84 -34.51
N VAL A 223 51.22 19.46 -35.27
CA VAL A 223 51.05 19.81 -36.68
C VAL A 223 51.00 21.33 -36.87
N ALA A 224 50.25 22.04 -36.02
CA ALA A 224 50.18 23.49 -36.07
C ALA A 224 51.54 24.15 -35.83
N SER A 225 52.39 23.56 -34.96
CA SER A 225 53.72 24.09 -34.65
C SER A 225 54.76 23.82 -35.75
N THR A 226 54.66 22.71 -36.48
CA THR A 226 55.64 22.32 -37.48
C THR A 226 55.34 22.87 -38.87
N HIS A 227 54.07 23.07 -39.21
CA HIS A 227 53.64 23.43 -40.57
C HIS A 227 53.14 24.88 -40.73
N TYR A 228 52.94 25.62 -39.64
CA TYR A 228 52.47 27.01 -39.65
C TYR A 228 53.25 27.89 -38.68
#